data_AF-A0A060T480-F1
#
_entry.id   AF-A0A060T480-F1
#
_cell.length_a   1.000
_cell.length_b   1.000
_cell.length_c   1.000
_cell.angle_alpha   90.00
_cell.angle_beta   90.00
_cell.angle_gamma   90.00
#
_symmetry.space_group_name_H-M   'P 1'
#
loop_
_entity.id
_entity.type
_entity.pdbx_description
1 polymer ?
#
loop_
_entity_poly.entity_id
_entity_poly.type
_entity_poly.pdbx_seq_one_letter_code
_entity_poly.pdbx_strand_id
1 'polypeptide(L)'
;MGPKRNRNRNEVQSTGGGTAKIKKKIRDLNRLLRKPDLDADKRVECERALKSFQSQLEDAQYTNKVRTIAKKYHMVRFFERKKATRRLKNAIKNKQDVLKAEIDLYYTVLFPKEKPYVSLYPKEGADSSREQRQAFKDRLRAQIEEGSLPSGLDNGQSKALTYVSRIRPSKEAKHAPKEKHHDDDDDDNENDDEEEDEEEDGEGDEFFE
;
A
#
# COMPACT_ATOMS: atom_id res chain seq x y z
N MET A 1 36.05 26.79 -30.97
CA MET A 1 36.30 26.00 -29.75
C MET A 1 35.57 26.64 -28.59
N GLY A 2 34.49 26.04 -28.08
CA GLY A 2 33.74 26.57 -26.93
C GLY A 2 34.27 26.01 -25.59
N PRO A 3 34.20 26.77 -24.48
CA PRO A 3 34.82 26.36 -23.22
C PRO A 3 34.04 25.20 -22.58
N LYS A 4 34.76 24.17 -22.15
CA LYS A 4 34.21 23.04 -21.39
C LYS A 4 33.70 23.54 -20.03
N ARG A 5 32.38 23.48 -19.84
CA ARG A 5 31.73 23.80 -18.55
C ARG A 5 32.20 22.80 -17.49
N ASN A 6 33.10 23.26 -16.62
CA ASN A 6 33.56 22.56 -15.44
C ASN A 6 32.40 22.39 -14.44
N ARG A 7 31.80 21.19 -14.37
CA ARG A 7 30.75 20.86 -13.40
C ARG A 7 31.35 20.44 -12.06
N ASN A 8 32.16 21.30 -11.45
CA ASN A 8 32.40 21.20 -10.01
C ASN A 8 31.25 21.90 -9.27
N ARG A 9 30.13 21.19 -9.16
CA ARG A 9 29.06 21.54 -8.24
C ARG A 9 29.33 20.76 -6.96
N ASN A 10 29.80 21.47 -5.92
CA ASN A 10 29.77 21.00 -4.55
C ASN A 10 28.37 20.44 -4.25
N GLU A 11 28.24 19.10 -4.25
CA GLU A 11 27.09 18.40 -3.70
C GLU A 11 27.18 18.55 -2.18
N VAL A 12 26.58 19.62 -1.67
CA VAL A 12 26.10 19.67 -0.30
C VAL A 12 25.25 18.42 -0.10
N GLN A 13 25.65 17.65 0.91
CA GLN A 13 25.20 16.30 1.21
C GLN A 13 23.69 16.24 1.39
N SER A 14 22.96 15.91 0.32
CA SER A 14 21.71 15.19 0.46
C SER A 14 22.08 13.75 0.81
N THR A 15 21.88 13.38 2.07
CA THR A 15 21.93 12.00 2.61
C THR A 15 20.81 11.11 2.04
N GLY A 16 20.51 11.29 0.75
CA GLY A 16 19.44 10.63 0.02
C GLY A 16 19.83 10.43 -1.45
N GLY A 17 21.08 10.06 -1.72
CA GLY A 17 21.46 9.60 -3.04
C GLY A 17 20.74 8.29 -3.36
N GLY A 18 20.06 8.19 -4.51
CA GLY A 18 19.40 6.94 -4.94
C GLY A 18 20.34 5.73 -4.84
N THR A 19 19.78 4.53 -4.68
CA THR A 19 20.53 3.27 -4.38
C THR A 19 21.77 3.06 -5.25
N ALA A 20 21.76 3.52 -6.50
CA ALA A 20 22.91 3.53 -7.41
C ALA A 20 24.13 4.33 -6.87
N LYS A 21 23.91 5.51 -6.26
CA LYS A 21 24.96 6.33 -5.64
C LYS A 21 25.56 5.62 -4.42
N ILE A 22 24.74 5.00 -3.57
CA ILE A 22 25.20 4.23 -2.41
C ILE A 22 26.05 3.03 -2.86
N LYS A 23 25.56 2.26 -3.84
CA LYS A 23 26.32 1.16 -4.46
C LYS A 23 27.64 1.62 -5.08
N LYS A 24 27.69 2.82 -5.68
CA LYS A 24 28.94 3.40 -6.19
C LYS A 24 29.93 3.64 -5.04
N LYS A 25 29.52 4.30 -3.96
CA LYS A 25 30.37 4.55 -2.78
C LYS A 25 30.89 3.25 -2.14
N ILE A 26 30.04 2.22 -2.01
CA ILE A 26 30.46 0.90 -1.52
C ILE A 26 31.53 0.28 -2.42
N ARG A 27 31.37 0.36 -3.75
CA ARG A 27 32.38 -0.17 -4.69
C ARG A 27 33.69 0.61 -4.59
N ASP A 28 33.63 1.93 -4.49
CA ASP A 28 34.80 2.80 -4.41
C ASP A 28 35.59 2.55 -3.10
N LEU A 29 34.89 2.40 -1.95
CA LEU A 29 35.50 2.04 -0.67
C LEU A 29 36.11 0.63 -0.68
N ASN A 30 35.42 -0.36 -1.26
CA ASN A 30 35.98 -1.70 -1.42
C ASN A 30 37.25 -1.71 -2.29
N ARG A 31 37.28 -0.91 -3.37
CA ARG A 31 38.46 -0.75 -4.21
C ARG A 31 39.62 -0.09 -3.44
N LEU A 32 39.31 0.87 -2.58
CA LEU A 32 40.31 1.54 -1.74
C LEU A 32 40.90 0.59 -0.69
N LEU A 33 40.06 -0.21 -0.02
CA LEU A 33 40.49 -1.19 0.99
C LEU A 33 41.35 -2.33 0.41
N ARG A 34 41.21 -2.64 -0.88
CA ARG A 34 42.04 -3.64 -1.58
C ARG A 34 43.48 -3.18 -1.86
N LYS A 35 43.79 -1.89 -1.68
CA LYS A 35 45.15 -1.40 -1.88
C LYS A 35 46.05 -1.88 -0.72
N PRO A 36 47.21 -2.49 -1.01
CA PRO A 36 48.12 -2.98 0.03
C PRO A 36 48.77 -1.85 0.81
N ASP A 37 49.03 -0.71 0.16
CA ASP A 37 49.66 0.49 0.71
C ASP A 37 48.62 1.52 1.18
N LEU A 38 47.84 1.15 2.20
CA LEU A 38 46.87 2.04 2.83
C LEU A 38 47.19 2.17 4.31
N ASP A 39 47.32 3.42 4.75
CA ASP A 39 47.55 3.78 6.15
C ASP A 39 46.48 3.19 7.09
N ALA A 40 46.89 2.79 8.29
CA ALA A 40 46.04 2.04 9.22
C ALA A 40 44.81 2.83 9.65
N ASP A 41 44.98 4.13 9.96
CA ASP A 41 43.88 5.00 10.37
C ASP A 41 42.85 5.16 9.24
N LYS A 42 43.33 5.37 8.01
CA LYS A 42 42.46 5.46 6.82
C LYS A 42 41.74 4.15 6.53
N ARG A 43 42.37 3.01 6.80
CA ARG A 43 41.73 1.69 6.65
C ARG A 43 40.54 1.55 7.61
N VAL A 44 40.74 1.89 8.89
CA VAL A 44 39.67 1.85 9.92
C VAL A 44 38.52 2.79 9.54
N GLU A 45 38.81 4.01 9.09
CA GLU A 45 37.78 4.94 8.62
C GLU A 45 37.00 4.41 7.43
N CYS A 46 37.69 3.84 6.44
CA CYS A 46 37.05 3.26 5.26
C CYS A 46 36.15 2.07 5.60
N GLU A 47 36.56 1.21 6.53
CA GLU A 47 35.75 0.09 7.02
C GLU A 47 34.49 0.57 7.75
N ARG A 48 34.62 1.57 8.64
CA ARG A 48 33.48 2.20 9.32
C ARG A 48 32.50 2.83 8.33
N ALA A 49 33.01 3.57 7.35
CA ALA A 49 32.21 4.18 6.30
C ALA A 49 31.51 3.12 5.42
N LEU A 50 32.21 2.04 5.07
CA LEU A 50 31.68 0.93 4.29
C LEU A 50 30.50 0.27 5.02
N LYS A 51 30.65 -0.02 6.32
CA LYS A 51 29.58 -0.58 7.14
C LYS A 51 28.36 0.34 7.20
N SER A 52 28.58 1.65 7.36
CA SER A 52 27.50 2.64 7.33
C SER A 52 26.76 2.65 5.99
N PHE A 53 27.47 2.66 4.86
CA PHE A 53 26.84 2.63 3.54
C PHE A 53 26.14 1.30 3.23
N GLN A 54 26.62 0.18 3.74
CA GLN A 54 25.94 -1.11 3.64
C GLN A 54 24.59 -1.09 4.36
N SER A 55 24.56 -0.61 5.61
CA SER A 55 23.30 -0.43 6.35
C SER A 55 22.32 0.48 5.60
N GLN A 56 22.80 1.63 5.11
CA GLN A 56 21.96 2.54 4.31
C GLN A 56 21.42 1.89 3.03
N LEU A 57 22.21 1.01 2.39
CA LEU A 57 21.78 0.30 1.20
C LEU A 57 20.66 -0.70 1.52
N GLU A 58 20.80 -1.43 2.62
CA GLU A 58 19.79 -2.39 3.10
C GLU A 58 18.47 -1.69 3.41
N ASP A 59 18.51 -0.58 4.16
CA ASP A 59 17.33 0.24 4.46
C ASP A 59 16.67 0.76 3.17
N ALA A 60 17.47 1.24 2.23
CA ALA A 60 16.97 1.72 0.94
C ALA A 60 16.36 0.57 0.10
N GLN A 61 16.91 -0.64 0.16
CA GLN A 61 16.33 -1.80 -0.53
C GLN A 61 15.03 -2.25 0.14
N TYR A 62 15.00 -2.28 1.47
CA TYR A 62 13.82 -2.60 2.26
C TYR A 62 12.66 -1.65 1.96
N THR A 63 12.91 -0.34 2.06
CA THR A 63 11.90 0.70 1.76
C THR A 63 11.36 0.60 0.33
N ASN A 64 12.23 0.29 -0.65
CA ASN A 64 11.80 0.04 -2.03
C ASN A 64 10.91 -1.21 -2.15
N LYS A 65 11.25 -2.31 -1.47
CA LYS A 65 10.42 -3.53 -1.44
C LYS A 65 9.04 -3.25 -0.84
N VAL A 66 9.00 -2.58 0.32
CA VAL A 66 7.75 -2.16 0.97
C VAL A 66 6.92 -1.28 0.03
N ARG A 67 7.55 -0.33 -0.67
CA ARG A 67 6.87 0.54 -1.64
C ARG A 67 6.25 -0.26 -2.80
N THR A 68 6.96 -1.25 -3.34
CA THR A 68 6.47 -2.10 -4.42
C THR A 68 5.27 -2.93 -3.97
N ILE A 69 5.35 -3.56 -2.79
CA ILE A 69 4.25 -4.34 -2.22
C ILE A 69 3.04 -3.45 -1.94
N ALA A 70 3.25 -2.29 -1.32
CA ALA A 70 2.20 -1.34 -1.02
C ALA A 70 1.47 -0.89 -2.29
N LYS A 71 2.19 -0.60 -3.38
CA LYS A 71 1.59 -0.27 -4.69
C LYS A 71 0.79 -1.44 -5.26
N LYS A 72 1.34 -2.65 -5.26
CA LYS A 72 0.70 -3.86 -5.80
C LYS A 72 -0.68 -4.11 -5.17
N TYR A 73 -0.79 -3.93 -3.85
CA TYR A 73 -2.03 -4.19 -3.11
C TYR A 73 -2.85 -2.95 -2.77
N HIS A 74 -2.44 -1.75 -3.24
CA HIS A 74 -3.11 -0.49 -2.90
C HIS A 74 -4.59 -0.52 -3.28
N MET A 75 -4.91 -0.94 -4.51
CA MET A 75 -6.28 -0.98 -5.01
C MET A 75 -7.12 -2.06 -4.33
N VAL A 76 -6.58 -3.28 -4.14
CA VAL A 76 -7.28 -4.36 -3.42
C VAL A 76 -7.65 -3.90 -2.02
N ARG A 77 -6.69 -3.32 -1.28
CA ARG A 77 -6.92 -2.79 0.07
C ARG A 77 -7.91 -1.63 0.09
N PHE A 78 -7.90 -0.77 -0.94
CA PHE A 78 -8.84 0.34 -1.06
C PHE A 78 -10.28 -0.16 -1.20
N PHE A 79 -10.54 -1.10 -2.12
CA PHE A 79 -11.88 -1.66 -2.31
C PHE A 79 -12.37 -2.45 -1.10
N GLU A 80 -11.50 -3.25 -0.49
CA GLU A 80 -11.86 -3.99 0.72
C GLU A 80 -12.12 -3.07 1.91
N ARG A 81 -11.35 -1.98 2.06
CA ARG A 81 -11.63 -0.95 3.06
C ARG A 81 -12.98 -0.31 2.83
N LYS A 82 -13.30 0.10 1.59
CA LYS A 82 -14.62 0.66 1.25
C LYS A 82 -15.75 -0.32 1.61
N LYS A 83 -15.56 -1.61 1.29
CA LYS A 83 -16.51 -2.69 1.62
C LYS A 83 -16.63 -2.88 3.14
N ALA A 84 -15.52 -2.91 3.87
CA ALA A 84 -15.49 -3.04 5.34
C ALA A 84 -16.15 -1.84 6.03
N THR A 85 -15.89 -0.61 5.58
CA THR A 85 -16.56 0.61 6.08
C THR A 85 -18.07 0.53 5.89
N ARG A 86 -18.54 0.11 4.71
CA ARG A 86 -19.98 -0.06 4.45
C ARG A 86 -20.58 -1.13 5.37
N ARG A 87 -19.90 -2.28 5.53
CA ARG A 87 -20.33 -3.34 6.44
C ARG A 87 -20.40 -2.87 7.89
N LEU A 88 -19.44 -2.07 8.33
CA LEU A 88 -19.45 -1.47 9.67
C LEU A 88 -20.64 -0.52 9.86
N LYS A 89 -20.89 0.39 8.91
CA LYS A 89 -22.07 1.27 8.97
C LYS A 89 -23.38 0.46 9.08
N ASN A 90 -23.51 -0.60 8.27
CA ASN A 90 -24.68 -1.49 8.31
C ASN A 90 -24.79 -2.27 9.63
N ALA A 91 -23.67 -2.80 10.13
CA ALA A 91 -23.59 -3.49 11.42
C ALA A 91 -24.03 -2.60 12.59
N ILE A 92 -23.66 -1.30 12.55
CA ILE A 92 -24.09 -0.31 13.54
C ILE A 92 -25.59 -0.06 13.44
N LYS A 93 -26.11 0.15 12.21
CA LYS A 93 -27.56 0.37 11.98
C LYS A 93 -28.39 -0.80 12.48
N ASN A 94 -27.97 -2.02 12.19
CA ASN A 94 -28.69 -3.25 12.54
C ASN A 94 -28.33 -3.78 13.93
N LYS A 95 -27.37 -3.16 14.63
CA LYS A 95 -26.83 -3.58 15.94
C LYS A 95 -26.35 -5.04 15.98
N GLN A 96 -25.79 -5.54 14.88
CA GLN A 96 -25.32 -6.91 14.74
C GLN A 96 -23.84 -6.93 14.34
N ASP A 97 -23.05 -7.82 14.96
CA ASP A 97 -21.65 -8.09 14.58
C ASP A 97 -20.74 -6.85 14.48
N VAL A 98 -21.02 -5.78 15.24
CA VAL A 98 -20.26 -4.51 15.16
C VAL A 98 -18.77 -4.73 15.41
N LEU A 99 -18.41 -5.47 16.45
CA LEU A 99 -17.00 -5.76 16.79
C LEU A 99 -16.28 -6.48 15.65
N LYS A 100 -16.94 -7.44 14.99
CA LYS A 100 -16.38 -8.17 13.85
C LYS A 100 -16.15 -7.23 12.67
N ALA A 101 -17.10 -6.34 12.39
CA ALA A 101 -16.97 -5.34 11.33
C ALA A 101 -15.87 -4.30 11.64
N GLU A 102 -15.65 -3.95 12.91
CA GLU A 102 -14.54 -3.09 13.35
C GLU A 102 -13.18 -3.77 13.13
N ILE A 103 -13.04 -5.04 13.52
CA ILE A 103 -11.84 -5.84 13.28
C ILE A 103 -11.54 -5.94 11.77
N ASP A 104 -12.58 -6.17 10.96
CA ASP A 104 -12.47 -6.20 9.50
C ASP A 104 -11.99 -4.86 8.92
N LEU A 105 -12.47 -3.73 9.45
CA LEU A 105 -11.99 -2.41 9.05
C LEU A 105 -10.52 -2.21 9.45
N TYR A 106 -10.16 -2.54 10.70
CA TYR A 106 -8.78 -2.45 11.18
C TYR A 106 -7.82 -3.31 10.36
N TYR A 107 -8.25 -4.51 9.97
CA TYR A 107 -7.48 -5.40 9.11
C TYR A 107 -6.99 -4.68 7.84
N THR A 108 -7.89 -3.98 7.14
CA THR A 108 -7.54 -3.30 5.87
C THR A 108 -6.53 -2.15 6.04
N VAL A 109 -6.45 -1.56 7.24
CA VAL A 109 -5.62 -0.38 7.53
C VAL A 109 -4.29 -0.79 8.18
N LEU A 110 -4.34 -1.66 9.19
CA LEU A 110 -3.20 -2.02 10.04
C LEU A 110 -2.41 -3.21 9.51
N PHE A 111 -2.92 -3.98 8.54
CA PHE A 111 -2.15 -5.08 7.96
C PHE A 111 -0.80 -4.57 7.41
N PRO A 112 0.34 -5.20 7.75
CA PRO A 112 1.67 -4.73 7.38
C PRO A 112 1.83 -4.50 5.88
N LYS A 113 2.41 -3.36 5.50
CA LYS A 113 2.66 -3.02 4.07
C LYS A 113 3.88 -3.72 3.49
N GLU A 114 4.71 -4.30 4.35
CA GLU A 114 5.89 -5.10 4.00
C GLU A 114 5.55 -6.54 3.60
N LYS A 115 4.34 -7.01 3.95
CA LYS A 115 3.88 -8.37 3.65
C LYS A 115 2.85 -8.35 2.51
N PRO A 116 2.78 -9.41 1.68
CA PRO A 116 1.71 -9.58 0.71
C PRO A 116 0.36 -9.52 1.43
N TYR A 117 -0.55 -8.70 0.92
CA TYR A 117 -1.86 -8.54 1.53
C TYR A 117 -2.71 -9.78 1.28
N VAL A 118 -3.25 -10.36 2.34
CA VAL A 118 -4.22 -11.45 2.27
C VAL A 118 -5.61 -10.83 2.20
N SER A 119 -6.29 -10.98 1.07
CA SER A 119 -7.64 -10.46 0.84
C SER A 119 -8.57 -10.86 1.97
N LEU A 120 -9.39 -9.93 2.47
CA LEU A 120 -10.40 -10.17 3.51
C LEU A 120 -11.66 -10.84 2.92
N TYR A 121 -11.95 -10.56 1.65
CA TYR A 121 -13.13 -11.04 0.93
C TYR A 121 -12.69 -11.69 -0.39
N PRO A 122 -12.02 -12.86 -0.33
CA PRO A 122 -11.56 -13.54 -1.52
C PRO A 122 -12.76 -13.92 -2.40
N LYS A 123 -12.53 -13.97 -3.72
CA LYS A 123 -13.47 -14.61 -4.63
C LYS A 123 -13.51 -16.10 -4.34
N GLU A 124 -14.63 -16.75 -4.63
CA GLU A 124 -14.81 -18.19 -4.41
C GLU A 124 -13.65 -18.97 -5.06
N GLY A 125 -13.09 -19.93 -4.32
CA GLY A 125 -11.94 -20.75 -4.76
C GLY A 125 -10.54 -20.15 -4.57
N ALA A 126 -10.39 -18.91 -4.09
CA ALA A 126 -9.09 -18.24 -3.96
C ALA A 126 -8.51 -18.15 -2.53
N ASP A 127 -9.00 -18.96 -1.57
CA ASP A 127 -8.72 -18.79 -0.13
C ASP A 127 -7.51 -19.58 0.39
N SER A 128 -6.34 -19.43 -0.24
CA SER A 128 -5.12 -20.18 0.14
C SER A 128 -4.48 -19.74 1.47
N SER A 129 -4.87 -18.60 2.03
CA SER A 129 -4.23 -18.00 3.23
C SER A 129 -5.22 -17.67 4.37
N ARG A 130 -6.25 -18.51 4.55
CA ARG A 130 -7.28 -18.31 5.59
C ARG A 130 -6.71 -18.22 7.01
N GLU A 131 -5.71 -19.05 7.33
CA GLU A 131 -5.06 -19.08 8.64
C GLU A 131 -4.33 -17.77 8.96
N GLN A 132 -3.58 -17.23 8.01
CA GLN A 132 -2.86 -15.96 8.18
C GLN A 132 -3.84 -14.79 8.41
N ARG A 133 -4.96 -14.80 7.68
CA ARG A 133 -6.04 -13.82 7.88
C ARG A 133 -6.60 -13.91 9.30
N GLN A 134 -6.92 -15.13 9.75
CA GLN A 134 -7.51 -15.37 11.06
C GLN A 134 -6.55 -15.00 12.19
N ALA A 135 -5.30 -15.44 12.13
CA ALA A 135 -4.27 -15.10 13.11
C ALA A 135 -4.08 -13.58 13.28
N PHE A 136 -4.12 -12.82 12.17
CA PHE A 136 -4.03 -11.35 12.24
C PHE A 136 -5.29 -10.73 12.84
N LYS A 137 -6.49 -11.26 12.55
CA LYS A 137 -7.74 -10.81 13.18
C LYS A 137 -7.74 -11.09 14.69
N ASP A 138 -7.23 -12.23 15.12
CA ASP A 138 -7.16 -12.58 16.53
C ASP A 138 -6.19 -11.66 17.28
N ARG A 139 -5.06 -11.30 16.66
CA ARG A 139 -4.18 -10.25 17.19
C ARG A 139 -4.89 -8.90 17.32
N LEU A 140 -5.68 -8.49 16.32
CA LEU A 140 -6.45 -7.23 16.40
C LEU A 140 -7.50 -7.28 17.51
N ARG A 141 -8.15 -8.44 17.71
CA ARG A 141 -9.09 -8.65 18.81
C ARG A 141 -8.39 -8.47 20.16
N ALA A 142 -7.22 -9.09 20.34
CA ALA A 142 -6.43 -8.91 21.56
C ALA A 142 -6.03 -7.44 21.80
N GLN A 143 -5.65 -6.70 20.74
CA GLN A 143 -5.34 -5.27 20.86
C GLN A 143 -6.55 -4.40 21.22
N ILE A 144 -7.75 -4.80 20.81
CA ILE A 144 -9.00 -4.14 21.22
C ILE A 144 -9.28 -4.42 22.69
N GLU A 145 -9.13 -5.67 23.12
CA GLU A 145 -9.35 -6.10 24.51
C GLU A 145 -8.36 -5.44 25.48
N GLU A 146 -7.09 -5.30 25.07
CA GLU A 146 -6.06 -4.56 25.78
C GLU A 146 -6.33 -3.04 25.82
N GLY A 147 -7.23 -2.53 24.98
CA GLY A 147 -7.55 -1.10 24.86
C GLY A 147 -6.55 -0.31 24.01
N SER A 148 -5.60 -0.97 23.35
CA SER A 148 -4.68 -0.35 22.39
C SER A 148 -5.40 0.16 21.13
N LEU A 149 -6.47 -0.53 20.71
CA LEU A 149 -7.33 -0.13 19.60
C LEU A 149 -8.73 0.27 20.10
N PRO A 150 -9.25 1.44 19.71
CA PRO A 150 -10.51 1.95 20.24
C PRO A 150 -11.73 1.32 19.55
N SER A 151 -12.47 0.47 20.25
CA SER A 151 -13.70 -0.17 19.75
C SER A 151 -14.99 0.45 20.28
N GLY A 152 -16.09 0.19 19.59
CA GLY A 152 -17.44 0.58 20.00
C GLY A 152 -17.88 1.94 19.45
N LEU A 153 -19.01 2.41 19.97
CA LEU A 153 -19.69 3.61 19.50
C LEU A 153 -19.42 4.80 20.44
N ASP A 154 -19.26 5.98 19.85
CA ASP A 154 -19.16 7.27 20.51
C ASP A 154 -20.07 8.26 19.76
N ASN A 155 -21.12 8.77 20.41
CA ASN A 155 -22.13 9.63 19.79
C ASN A 155 -22.67 9.11 18.44
N GLY A 156 -22.92 7.80 18.35
CA GLY A 156 -23.42 7.14 17.14
C GLY A 156 -22.36 6.91 16.05
N GLN A 157 -21.12 7.37 16.24
CA GLN A 157 -20.00 7.10 15.34
C GLN A 157 -19.13 5.96 15.88
N SER A 158 -18.65 5.07 15.00
CA SER A 158 -17.69 4.04 15.44
C SER A 158 -16.33 4.67 15.71
N LYS A 159 -15.76 4.34 16.88
CA LYS A 159 -14.41 4.76 17.25
C LYS A 159 -13.36 4.22 16.28
N ALA A 160 -13.59 3.03 15.71
CA ALA A 160 -12.74 2.47 14.67
C ALA A 160 -12.73 3.33 13.40
N LEU A 161 -13.90 3.84 12.98
CA LEU A 161 -13.99 4.72 11.82
C LEU A 161 -13.24 6.04 12.05
N THR A 162 -13.39 6.63 13.23
CA THR A 162 -12.69 7.85 13.65
C THR A 162 -11.18 7.63 13.80
N TYR A 163 -10.75 6.45 14.22
CA TYR A 163 -9.33 6.10 14.27
C TYR A 163 -8.73 5.99 12.86
N VAL A 164 -9.42 5.29 11.95
CA VAL A 164 -8.97 5.11 10.57
C VAL A 164 -8.91 6.42 9.79
N SER A 165 -9.85 7.34 10.01
CA SER A 165 -9.82 8.65 9.35
C SER A 165 -8.61 9.49 9.78
N ARG A 166 -8.21 9.43 11.06
CA ARG A 166 -7.06 10.18 11.62
C ARG A 166 -5.70 9.70 11.10
N ILE A 167 -5.55 8.41 10.85
CA ILE A 167 -4.26 7.82 10.41
C ILE A 167 -4.03 8.02 8.91
N ARG A 168 -5.06 8.47 8.18
CA ARG A 168 -4.98 8.60 6.74
C ARG A 168 -4.12 9.81 6.36
N PRO A 169 -3.07 9.65 5.53
CA PRO A 169 -2.32 10.79 5.03
C PRO A 169 -3.23 11.67 4.17
N SER A 170 -3.22 12.99 4.43
CA SER A 170 -4.13 14.00 3.88
C SER A 170 -4.30 14.02 2.36
N LYS A 171 -3.37 13.41 1.60
CA LYS A 171 -3.46 13.27 0.14
C LYS A 171 -4.57 12.33 -0.33
N GLU A 172 -4.91 11.29 0.43
CA GLU A 172 -6.01 10.36 0.08
C GLU A 172 -7.40 10.87 0.48
N ALA A 173 -7.49 11.81 1.43
CA ALA A 173 -8.77 12.36 1.88
C ALA A 173 -9.42 13.27 0.82
N LYS A 174 -8.62 13.92 -0.03
CA LYS A 174 -9.12 14.84 -1.07
C LYS A 174 -9.76 14.16 -2.30
N HIS A 175 -9.49 12.87 -2.51
CA HIS A 175 -10.03 12.07 -3.63
C HIS A 175 -11.15 11.10 -3.17
N ALA A 176 -11.65 11.23 -1.94
CA ALA A 176 -12.86 10.52 -1.55
C ALA A 176 -14.03 11.06 -2.39
N PRO A 177 -14.81 10.20 -3.10
CA PRO A 177 -16.01 10.67 -3.76
C PRO A 177 -16.93 11.23 -2.67
N LYS A 178 -17.29 12.51 -2.79
CA LYS A 178 -18.39 13.07 -2.00
C LYS A 178 -19.63 12.26 -2.38
N GLU A 179 -20.26 11.64 -1.40
CA GLU A 179 -21.61 11.07 -1.57
C GLU A 179 -22.49 12.25 -2.00
N LYS A 180 -22.83 12.31 -3.30
CA LYS A 180 -23.95 13.12 -3.75
C LYS A 180 -25.19 12.42 -3.21
N HIS A 181 -25.88 13.06 -2.29
CA HIS A 181 -27.29 12.78 -2.07
C HIS A 181 -27.98 13.11 -3.39
N HIS A 182 -28.47 12.10 -4.09
CA HIS A 182 -29.52 12.27 -5.09
C HIS A 182 -30.79 12.05 -4.28
N ASP A 183 -31.43 13.16 -3.92
CA ASP A 183 -32.84 13.13 -3.54
C ASP A 183 -33.57 13.24 -4.88
N ASP A 184 -34.00 12.11 -5.42
CA ASP A 184 -34.98 12.07 -6.51
C ASP A 184 -36.27 11.52 -5.90
N ASP A 185 -37.11 12.46 -5.46
CA ASP A 185 -38.56 12.30 -5.54
C ASP A 185 -38.97 12.57 -7.00
N ASP A 186 -40.08 11.96 -7.42
CA ASP A 186 -40.77 12.06 -8.72
C ASP A 186 -40.10 11.25 -9.86
N ASP A 187 -40.78 10.48 -10.71
CA ASP A 187 -42.19 10.11 -10.92
C ASP A 187 -42.14 9.03 -12.04
N ASP A 188 -43.22 8.28 -12.19
CA ASP A 188 -43.46 7.25 -13.20
C ASP A 188 -42.90 7.55 -14.61
N ASN A 189 -42.27 6.56 -15.24
CA ASN A 189 -42.56 6.27 -16.64
C ASN A 189 -42.24 4.81 -17.02
N GLU A 190 -43.26 4.13 -17.53
CA GLU A 190 -43.27 2.78 -18.11
C GLU A 190 -42.63 2.75 -19.52
N ASN A 191 -42.22 1.54 -19.91
CA ASN A 191 -41.85 1.05 -21.26
C ASN A 191 -40.54 1.62 -21.88
N ASP A 192 -39.76 0.87 -22.65
CA ASP A 192 -40.08 -0.28 -23.49
C ASP A 192 -38.81 -1.16 -23.65
N ASP A 193 -38.99 -2.47 -23.55
CA ASP A 193 -37.98 -3.48 -23.91
C ASP A 193 -37.98 -3.62 -25.44
N GLU A 194 -36.91 -3.18 -26.10
CA GLU A 194 -36.59 -3.63 -27.46
C GLU A 194 -35.20 -4.28 -27.47
N GLU A 195 -35.21 -5.61 -27.57
CA GLU A 195 -34.09 -6.46 -27.92
C GLU A 195 -33.74 -6.24 -29.41
N GLU A 196 -32.48 -5.94 -29.72
CA GLU A 196 -31.93 -6.16 -31.06
C GLU A 196 -30.74 -7.13 -30.95
N ASP A 197 -31.03 -8.37 -31.32
CA ASP A 197 -30.07 -9.37 -31.79
C ASP A 197 -29.47 -8.91 -33.12
N GLU A 198 -28.15 -8.82 -33.21
CA GLU A 198 -27.44 -8.94 -34.48
C GLU A 198 -26.41 -10.07 -34.37
N GLU A 199 -26.78 -11.22 -34.94
CA GLU A 199 -25.86 -12.25 -35.36
C GLU A 199 -25.06 -11.76 -36.57
N GLU A 200 -23.74 -11.97 -36.55
CA GLU A 200 -22.89 -11.88 -37.74
C GLU A 200 -22.12 -13.20 -37.89
N ASP A 201 -22.81 -14.19 -38.44
CA ASP A 201 -22.27 -15.18 -39.36
C ASP A 201 -21.92 -14.48 -40.69
N GLY A 202 -20.78 -14.67 -41.34
CA GLY A 202 -19.76 -15.69 -41.29
C GLY A 202 -19.49 -16.12 -42.74
N GLU A 203 -18.42 -15.63 -43.37
CA GLU A 203 -17.84 -16.10 -44.64
C GLU A 203 -16.48 -15.36 -44.74
N GLY A 204 -15.30 -15.95 -44.90
CA GLY A 204 -14.91 -17.18 -45.56
C GLY A 204 -13.68 -16.81 -46.41
N ASP A 205 -12.65 -17.66 -46.37
CA ASP A 205 -11.51 -17.71 -47.32
C ASP A 205 -10.41 -16.63 -47.16
N GLU A 206 -9.11 -16.85 -47.36
CA GLU A 206 -8.22 -17.98 -47.62
C GLU A 206 -6.80 -17.37 -47.50
N PHE A 207 -5.83 -18.00 -46.81
CA PHE A 207 -4.69 -18.68 -47.45
C PHE A 207 -3.51 -17.79 -47.91
N PHE A 208 -2.38 -17.95 -47.19
CA PHE A 208 -0.94 -17.76 -47.53
C PHE A 208 -0.48 -16.73 -48.59
N GLU A 209 0.39 -15.79 -48.17
CA GLU A 209 1.76 -15.59 -48.74
C GLU A 209 2.70 -14.95 -47.70
#